data_AF-A0A143HHN6-F1
#
_entry.id   AF-A0A143HHN6-F1
#
_cell.length_a   1.000
_cell.length_b   1.000
_cell.length_c   1.000
_cell.angle_alpha   90.00
_cell.angle_beta   90.00
_cell.angle_gamma   90.00
#
_symmetry.space_group_name_H-M   'P 1'
#
loop_
_entity.id
_entity.type
_entity.pdbx_description
1 polymer ?
#
loop_
_entity_poly.entity_id
_entity_poly.type
_entity_poly.pdbx_seq_one_letter_code
_entity_poly.pdbx_strand_id
1 'polypeptide(L)'
;MKFLRHPSSHRLFLAFLQVYVLILLLFLVLPLAIAEESAQRKWAGNWLVVGENDEQLVWQLHADGTGFAYGFHNGGRLSHGFAINWKLQGDRVRVRTGASLRCRGGVVAVAFTGWSPVTLDFSIVDGRHWLQDGGGLLSFQRRLGSWHTPRAGGKCPDLAG
;
A
#
# COMPACT_ATOMS: atom_id res chain seq x y z
N MET A 1 -13.18 61.77 -25.25
CA MET A 1 -12.57 60.67 -26.04
C MET A 1 -12.13 59.56 -25.10
N LYS A 2 -12.77 58.38 -25.12
CA LYS A 2 -12.42 57.22 -24.28
C LYS A 2 -11.55 56.28 -25.11
N PHE A 3 -10.28 56.15 -24.76
CA PHE A 3 -9.37 55.17 -25.37
C PHE A 3 -9.78 53.75 -24.97
N LEU A 4 -10.31 52.99 -25.93
CA LEU A 4 -10.49 51.55 -25.81
C LEU A 4 -9.11 50.89 -25.84
N ARG A 5 -8.54 50.61 -24.66
CA ARG A 5 -7.32 49.78 -24.53
C ARG A 5 -7.64 48.39 -25.08
N HIS A 6 -7.18 48.09 -26.29
CA HIS A 6 -7.16 46.72 -26.80
C HIS A 6 -6.22 45.88 -25.93
N PRO A 7 -6.67 44.73 -25.39
CA PRO A 7 -5.76 43.80 -24.74
C PRO A 7 -4.74 43.32 -25.78
N SER A 8 -3.45 43.37 -25.43
CA SER A 8 -2.39 43.01 -26.36
C SER A 8 -2.49 41.52 -26.74
N SER A 9 -2.54 41.24 -28.04
CA SER A 9 -2.65 39.88 -28.62
C SER A 9 -1.60 38.91 -28.09
N HIS A 10 -0.41 39.43 -27.73
CA HIS A 10 0.66 38.67 -27.08
C HIS A 10 0.25 38.02 -25.76
N ARG A 11 -0.58 38.68 -24.93
CA ARG A 11 -1.04 38.11 -23.66
C ARG A 11 -2.01 36.95 -23.86
N LEU A 12 -2.86 37.04 -24.88
CA LEU A 12 -3.77 35.96 -25.25
C LEU A 12 -2.97 34.75 -25.77
N PHE A 13 -1.99 34.98 -26.63
CA PHE A 13 -1.16 33.92 -27.18
C PHE A 13 -0.37 33.16 -26.09
N LEU A 14 0.20 33.90 -25.13
CA LEU A 14 0.90 33.30 -23.98
C LEU A 14 -0.05 32.48 -23.08
N ALA A 15 -1.27 32.96 -22.84
CA ALA A 15 -2.25 32.22 -22.06
C ALA A 15 -2.70 30.92 -22.77
N PHE A 16 -2.92 30.98 -24.09
CA PHE A 16 -3.21 29.79 -24.90
C PHE A 16 -2.07 28.78 -24.86
N LEU A 17 -0.82 29.24 -24.97
CA LEU A 17 0.36 28.37 -24.88
C LEU A 17 0.45 27.70 -23.49
N GLN A 18 0.20 28.44 -22.41
CA GLN A 18 0.21 27.89 -21.05
C GLN A 18 -0.85 26.80 -20.86
N VAL A 19 -2.08 27.02 -21.33
CA VAL A 19 -3.15 26.03 -21.27
C VAL A 19 -2.79 24.79 -22.08
N TYR A 20 -2.23 24.95 -23.28
CA TYR A 20 -1.79 23.83 -24.10
C TYR A 20 -0.69 23.01 -23.41
N VAL A 21 0.31 23.66 -22.82
CA VAL A 21 1.37 22.99 -22.06
C VAL A 21 0.78 22.22 -20.87
N LEU A 22 -0.19 22.81 -20.16
CA LEU A 22 -0.84 22.16 -19.02
C LEU A 22 -1.64 20.92 -19.44
N ILE A 23 -2.38 21.01 -20.56
CA ILE A 23 -3.12 19.89 -21.15
C ILE A 23 -2.16 18.79 -21.59
N LEU A 24 -1.03 19.14 -22.21
CA LEU A 24 -0.02 18.19 -22.67
C LEU A 24 0.63 17.46 -21.48
N LEU A 25 0.96 18.18 -20.41
CA LEU A 25 1.46 17.60 -19.17
C LEU A 25 0.44 16.66 -18.53
N LEU A 26 -0.84 17.03 -18.47
CA LEU A 26 -1.92 16.16 -17.99
C LEU A 26 -2.02 14.88 -18.83
N PHE A 27 -2.01 15.01 -20.16
CA PHE A 27 -2.06 13.86 -21.07
C PHE A 27 -0.86 12.91 -20.93
N LEU A 28 0.31 13.41 -20.56
CA LEU A 28 1.51 12.60 -20.34
C LEU A 28 1.51 11.93 -18.96
N VAL A 29 1.03 12.61 -17.91
CA VAL A 29 1.11 12.13 -16.53
C VAL A 29 -0.05 11.19 -16.17
N LEU A 30 -1.26 11.44 -16.67
CA LEU A 30 -2.43 10.60 -16.36
C LEU A 30 -2.23 9.10 -16.71
N PRO A 31 -1.75 8.73 -17.91
CA PRO A 31 -1.60 7.33 -18.28
C PRO A 31 -0.65 6.57 -17.37
N LEU A 32 0.43 7.23 -16.92
CA LEU A 32 1.42 6.65 -16.02
C LEU A 32 0.81 6.36 -14.64
N ALA A 33 0.06 7.33 -14.09
CA ALA A 33 -0.64 7.14 -12.81
C ALA A 33 -1.67 6.01 -12.88
N ILE A 34 -2.42 5.91 -13.97
CA ILE A 34 -3.42 4.85 -14.18
C ILE A 34 -2.74 3.47 -14.28
N ALA A 35 -1.60 3.38 -14.98
CA ALA A 35 -0.87 2.13 -15.11
C ALA A 35 -0.34 1.64 -13.74
N GLU A 36 0.24 2.53 -12.94
CA GLU A 36 0.73 2.23 -11.58
C GLU A 36 -0.41 1.76 -10.67
N GLU A 37 -1.56 2.44 -10.69
CA GLU A 37 -2.74 2.05 -9.93
C GLU A 37 -3.28 0.67 -10.38
N SER A 38 -3.29 0.40 -11.69
CA SER A 38 -3.72 -0.89 -12.23
C SER A 38 -2.82 -2.05 -11.78
N ALA A 39 -1.51 -1.81 -11.65
CA ALA A 39 -0.57 -2.80 -11.12
C ALA A 39 -0.78 -3.02 -9.62
N GLN A 40 -1.01 -1.95 -8.86
CA GLN A 40 -1.27 -2.01 -7.42
C GLN A 40 -2.56 -2.80 -7.10
N ARG A 41 -3.61 -2.59 -7.90
CA ARG A 41 -4.86 -3.34 -7.78
C ARG A 41 -4.71 -4.85 -7.95
N LYS A 42 -3.69 -5.35 -8.66
CA LYS A 42 -3.45 -6.81 -8.81
C LYS A 42 -3.06 -7.46 -7.49
N TRP A 43 -2.28 -6.75 -6.68
CA TRP A 43 -1.83 -7.20 -5.36
C TRP A 43 -2.87 -6.92 -4.26
N ALA A 44 -3.82 -6.01 -4.50
CA ALA A 44 -4.88 -5.73 -3.53
C ALA A 44 -5.69 -6.98 -3.19
N GLY A 45 -6.05 -7.13 -1.91
CA GLY A 45 -6.78 -8.25 -1.34
C GLY A 45 -6.13 -8.76 -0.05
N ASN A 46 -6.79 -9.73 0.57
CA ASN A 46 -6.25 -10.44 1.73
C ASN A 46 -5.45 -11.66 1.26
N TRP A 47 -4.24 -11.82 1.76
CA TRP A 47 -3.32 -12.88 1.35
C TRP A 47 -2.83 -13.67 2.55
N LEU A 48 -2.77 -14.98 2.40
CA LEU A 48 -1.87 -15.81 3.20
C LEU A 48 -0.48 -15.67 2.58
N VAL A 49 0.46 -15.21 3.39
CA VAL A 49 1.85 -15.01 3.02
C VAL A 49 2.72 -15.93 3.89
N VAL A 50 3.71 -16.56 3.27
CA VAL A 50 4.69 -17.39 3.99
C VAL A 50 6.05 -16.73 3.85
N GLY A 51 6.68 -16.42 4.99
CA GLY A 51 8.06 -15.95 5.05
C GLY A 51 9.06 -17.10 4.96
N GLU A 52 10.34 -16.79 4.78
CA GLU A 52 11.43 -17.77 4.60
C GLU A 52 11.58 -18.76 5.78
N ASN A 53 11.21 -18.38 7.00
CA ASN A 53 11.26 -19.24 8.19
C ASN A 53 9.94 -19.99 8.46
N ASP A 54 9.14 -20.25 7.42
CA ASP A 54 7.78 -20.80 7.51
C ASP A 54 6.83 -19.97 8.40
N GLU A 55 7.14 -18.68 8.55
CA GLU A 55 6.30 -17.74 9.27
C GLU A 55 4.98 -17.55 8.53
N GLN A 56 3.87 -17.86 9.20
CA GLN A 56 2.54 -17.61 8.66
C GLN A 56 2.16 -16.17 8.90
N LEU A 57 1.92 -15.46 7.80
CA LEU A 57 1.54 -14.07 7.79
C LEU A 57 0.20 -13.89 7.07
N VAL A 58 -0.56 -12.88 7.45
CA VAL A 58 -1.68 -12.40 6.66
C VAL A 58 -1.43 -10.95 6.27
N TRP A 59 -1.43 -10.69 4.97
CA TRP A 59 -1.29 -9.34 4.42
C TRP A 59 -2.62 -8.92 3.81
N GLN A 60 -3.25 -7.91 4.42
CA GLN A 60 -4.42 -7.23 3.92
C GLN A 60 -3.96 -5.99 3.16
N LEU A 61 -3.93 -6.09 1.84
CA LEU A 61 -3.49 -5.01 0.95
C LEU A 61 -4.70 -4.29 0.36
N HIS A 62 -4.94 -3.04 0.74
CA HIS A 62 -5.98 -2.24 0.10
C HIS A 62 -5.43 -1.54 -1.15
N ALA A 63 -6.27 -1.39 -2.17
CA ALA A 63 -5.86 -0.81 -3.45
C ALA A 63 -5.40 0.66 -3.33
N ASP A 64 -5.87 1.38 -2.31
CA ASP A 64 -5.47 2.76 -2.00
C ASP A 64 -4.06 2.88 -1.36
N GLY A 65 -3.37 1.76 -1.16
CA GLY A 65 -2.04 1.74 -0.55
C GLY A 65 -2.08 1.69 0.98
N THR A 66 -3.24 1.53 1.60
CA THR A 66 -3.35 1.20 3.03
C THR A 66 -3.43 -0.31 3.23
N GLY A 67 -3.35 -0.76 4.47
CA GLY A 67 -3.51 -2.17 4.76
C GLY A 67 -3.09 -2.57 6.17
N PHE A 68 -2.98 -3.87 6.36
CA PHE A 68 -2.44 -4.47 7.58
C PHE A 68 -1.57 -5.68 7.27
N ALA A 69 -0.52 -5.88 8.05
CA ALA A 69 0.28 -7.09 8.06
C ALA A 69 0.16 -7.75 9.43
N TYR A 70 -0.15 -9.04 9.47
CA TYR A 70 -0.33 -9.82 10.69
C TYR A 70 0.62 -11.01 10.68
N GLY A 71 1.22 -11.31 11.82
CA GLY A 71 2.03 -12.51 12.01
C GLY A 71 1.41 -13.45 13.03
N PHE A 72 1.54 -14.75 12.80
CA PHE A 72 0.92 -15.79 13.62
C PHE A 72 1.99 -16.72 14.19
N HIS A 73 1.73 -17.23 15.40
CA HIS A 73 2.56 -18.30 15.96
C HIS A 73 2.29 -19.62 15.22
N ASN A 74 3.16 -20.61 15.40
CA ASN A 74 3.03 -21.95 14.80
C ASN A 74 1.72 -22.67 15.12
N GLY A 75 0.99 -22.24 16.17
CA GLY A 75 -0.34 -22.73 16.51
C GLY A 75 -1.50 -21.92 15.92
N GLY A 76 -1.26 -21.06 14.93
CA GLY A 76 -2.31 -20.28 14.25
C GLY A 76 -2.79 -19.04 14.99
N ARG A 77 -2.44 -18.86 16.28
CA ARG A 77 -2.82 -17.68 17.06
C ARG A 77 -2.08 -16.42 16.62
N LEU A 78 -2.83 -15.32 16.48
CA LEU A 78 -2.26 -14.01 16.18
C LEU A 78 -1.20 -13.61 17.23
N SER A 79 0.01 -13.31 16.76
CA SER A 79 1.15 -12.91 17.59
C SER A 79 1.32 -11.39 17.60
N HIS A 80 1.32 -10.79 16.43
CA HIS A 80 1.52 -9.36 16.22
C HIS A 80 0.87 -8.92 14.91
N GLY A 81 0.73 -7.61 14.74
CA GLY A 81 0.35 -7.02 13.48
C GLY A 81 0.66 -5.53 13.45
N PHE A 82 0.60 -4.97 12.25
CA PHE A 82 0.88 -3.58 11.98
C PHE A 82 -0.12 -3.05 10.96
N ALA A 83 -0.61 -1.83 11.17
CA ALA A 83 -1.12 -1.03 10.06
C ALA A 83 0.04 -0.75 9.09
N ILE A 84 -0.22 -0.82 7.80
CA ILE A 84 0.79 -0.56 6.77
C ILE A 84 0.30 0.49 5.78
N ASN A 85 1.25 1.29 5.30
CA ASN A 85 1.11 2.07 4.08
C ASN A 85 2.10 1.47 3.07
N TRP A 86 1.61 1.06 1.92
CA TRP A 86 2.40 0.39 0.91
C TRP A 86 2.17 1.03 -0.46
N LYS A 87 3.21 1.03 -1.28
CA LYS A 87 3.16 1.61 -2.62
C LYS A 87 4.05 0.84 -3.57
N LEU A 88 3.54 0.56 -4.77
CA LEU A 88 4.36 0.08 -5.88
C LEU A 88 5.17 1.22 -6.50
N GLN A 89 6.41 0.95 -6.86
CA GLN A 89 7.29 1.83 -7.61
C GLN A 89 8.04 0.99 -8.65
N GLY A 90 7.42 0.82 -9.82
CA GLY A 90 7.92 -0.10 -10.85
C GLY A 90 7.86 -1.55 -10.38
N ASP A 91 9.01 -2.21 -10.31
CA ASP A 91 9.20 -3.58 -9.82
C ASP A 91 9.48 -3.65 -8.32
N ARG A 92 9.34 -2.53 -7.59
CA ARG A 92 9.57 -2.49 -6.14
C ARG A 92 8.29 -2.17 -5.37
N VAL A 93 8.21 -2.64 -4.14
CA VAL A 93 7.17 -2.27 -3.17
C VAL A 93 7.84 -1.62 -1.98
N ARG A 94 7.37 -0.44 -1.60
CA ARG A 94 7.80 0.23 -0.37
C ARG A 94 6.70 0.08 0.67
N VAL A 95 7.02 -0.34 1.88
CA VAL A 95 6.07 -0.56 2.97
C VAL A 95 6.53 0.19 4.22
N ARG A 96 5.65 1.02 4.78
CA ARG A 96 5.84 1.66 6.08
C ARG A 96 4.88 1.05 7.09
N THR A 97 5.38 0.71 8.26
CA THR A 97 4.58 0.19 9.37
C THR A 97 4.14 1.33 10.29
N GLY A 98 2.94 1.22 10.87
CA GLY A 98 2.35 2.22 11.75
C GLY A 98 1.86 1.59 13.05
N ALA A 99 0.58 1.80 13.36
CA ALA A 99 -0.07 1.26 14.55
C ALA A 99 0.26 -0.23 14.72
N SER A 100 0.69 -0.63 15.92
CA SER A 100 0.94 -2.02 16.25
C SER A 100 -0.30 -2.65 16.88
N LEU A 101 -0.46 -3.94 16.66
CA LEU A 101 -1.55 -4.76 17.16
C LEU A 101 -0.94 -6.03 17.75
N ARG A 102 -1.40 -6.45 18.93
CA ARG A 102 -0.96 -7.70 19.58
C ARG A 102 -2.11 -8.35 20.32
N CYS A 103 -1.96 -9.64 20.60
CA CYS A 103 -2.87 -10.37 21.45
C CYS A 103 -2.45 -10.32 22.92
N ARG A 104 -3.32 -9.81 23.80
CA ARG A 104 -3.09 -9.75 25.24
C ARG A 104 -4.32 -10.30 25.97
N GLY A 105 -4.15 -11.37 26.74
CA GLY A 105 -5.26 -11.99 27.47
C GLY A 105 -6.40 -12.51 26.58
N GLY A 106 -6.08 -12.93 25.34
CA GLY A 106 -7.08 -13.43 24.38
C GLY A 106 -7.85 -12.36 23.61
N VAL A 107 -7.58 -11.07 23.88
CA VAL A 107 -8.17 -9.95 23.15
C VAL A 107 -7.12 -9.16 22.37
N VAL A 108 -7.59 -8.52 21.30
CA VAL A 108 -6.78 -7.67 20.44
C VAL A 108 -6.53 -6.33 21.13
N ALA A 109 -5.26 -6.03 21.39
CA ALA A 109 -4.79 -4.75 21.88
C ALA A 109 -4.10 -3.99 20.74
N VAL A 110 -4.37 -2.69 20.62
CA VAL A 110 -3.78 -1.80 19.60
C VAL A 110 -3.04 -0.67 20.29
N ALA A 111 -1.88 -0.31 19.76
CA ALA A 111 -1.10 0.83 20.21
C ALA A 111 -0.61 1.63 18.99
N PHE A 112 -0.86 2.95 18.99
CA PHE A 112 -0.36 3.84 17.96
C PHE A 112 0.74 4.74 18.51
N THR A 113 1.94 4.59 17.97
CA THR A 113 3.11 5.41 18.31
C THR A 113 3.56 6.28 17.13
N GLY A 114 2.74 6.38 16.07
CA GLY A 114 3.12 7.01 14.80
C GLY A 114 3.53 6.00 13.73
N TRP A 115 3.90 6.52 12.56
CA TRP A 115 4.50 5.73 11.48
C TRP A 115 5.99 5.52 11.74
N SER A 116 6.47 4.32 11.49
CA SER A 116 7.90 4.01 11.51
C SER A 116 8.65 4.96 10.55
N PRO A 117 9.82 5.49 10.97
CA PRO A 117 10.70 6.22 10.07
C PRO A 117 11.40 5.28 9.07
N VAL A 118 11.47 3.99 9.40
CA VAL A 118 12.05 2.95 8.53
C VAL A 118 10.99 2.51 7.51
N THR A 119 11.41 2.48 6.25
CA THR A 119 10.63 1.91 5.15
C THR A 119 11.24 0.57 4.78
N LEU A 120 10.41 -0.46 4.70
CA LEU A 120 10.78 -1.76 4.18
C LEU A 120 10.68 -1.71 2.66
N ASP A 121 11.74 -2.07 1.97
CA ASP A 121 11.80 -2.09 0.52
C ASP A 121 11.87 -3.54 0.03
N PHE A 122 10.98 -3.86 -0.91
CA PHE A 122 10.89 -5.18 -1.52
C PHE A 122 11.06 -5.08 -3.03
N SER A 123 11.68 -6.08 -3.64
CA SER A 123 11.66 -6.30 -5.09
C SER A 123 10.61 -7.36 -5.42
N ILE A 124 9.85 -7.14 -6.50
CA ILE A 124 8.88 -8.10 -7.01
C ILE A 124 9.65 -9.06 -7.92
N VAL A 125 9.80 -10.29 -7.45
CA VAL A 125 10.54 -11.32 -8.18
C VAL A 125 9.67 -11.90 -9.31
N ASP A 126 8.39 -12.12 -9.01
CA ASP A 126 7.40 -12.60 -9.96
C ASP A 126 5.97 -12.22 -9.50
N GLY A 127 4.94 -12.82 -10.10
CA GLY A 127 3.54 -12.55 -9.77
C GLY A 127 3.08 -13.02 -8.38
N ARG A 128 3.94 -13.63 -7.56
CA ARG A 128 3.62 -14.15 -6.21
C ARG A 128 4.72 -13.97 -5.16
N HIS A 129 5.88 -13.43 -5.49
CA HIS A 129 7.00 -13.33 -4.54
C HIS A 129 7.56 -11.92 -4.42
N TRP A 130 7.73 -11.46 -3.18
CA TRP A 130 8.41 -10.21 -2.85
C TRP A 130 9.67 -10.52 -2.04
N LEU A 131 10.83 -10.05 -2.49
CA LEU A 131 12.10 -10.22 -1.80
C LEU A 131 12.48 -8.94 -1.08
N GLN A 132 12.65 -9.00 0.24
CA GLN A 132 13.01 -7.83 1.05
C GLN A 132 14.51 -7.50 0.89
N ASP A 133 14.85 -6.22 0.74
CA ASP A 133 16.25 -5.78 0.77
C ASP A 133 16.87 -6.09 2.14
N GLY A 134 17.93 -6.91 2.13
CA GLY A 134 18.61 -7.36 3.35
C GLY A 134 17.76 -8.25 4.26
N GLY A 135 16.67 -8.81 3.76
CA GLY A 135 15.77 -9.72 4.48
C GLY A 135 15.48 -10.98 3.68
N GLY A 136 14.30 -11.57 3.93
CA GLY A 136 13.88 -12.82 3.31
C GLY A 136 12.81 -12.67 2.22
N LEU A 137 12.44 -13.80 1.65
CA LEU A 137 11.37 -13.91 0.65
C LEU A 137 9.99 -13.95 1.32
N LEU A 138 9.06 -13.16 0.81
CA LEU A 138 7.62 -13.25 1.11
C LEU A 138 6.89 -13.92 -0.05
N SER A 139 6.29 -15.07 0.23
CA SER A 139 5.58 -15.87 -0.77
C SER A 139 4.07 -15.74 -0.59
N PHE A 140 3.39 -15.12 -1.56
CA PHE A 140 1.95 -14.92 -1.58
C PHE A 140 1.25 -16.20 -2.07
N GLN A 141 0.79 -17.01 -1.12
CA GLN A 141 0.29 -18.36 -1.39
C GLN A 141 -1.12 -18.36 -1.98
N ARG A 142 -2.07 -17.75 -1.26
CA ARG A 142 -3.49 -17.75 -1.65
C ARG A 142 -4.23 -16.54 -1.11
N ARG A 143 -5.36 -16.20 -1.75
CA ARG A 143 -6.29 -15.17 -1.27
C ARG A 143 -7.14 -15.69 -0.11
N LEU A 144 -7.39 -14.83 0.87
CA LEU A 144 -8.22 -15.09 2.05
C LEU A 144 -9.52 -14.29 1.99
N GLY A 145 -10.48 -14.73 1.18
CA GLY A 145 -11.76 -14.03 0.99
C GLY A 145 -12.60 -13.88 2.26
N SER A 146 -12.44 -14.79 3.24
CA SER A 146 -13.12 -14.76 4.53
C SER A 146 -12.33 -14.04 5.64
N TRP A 147 -11.14 -13.51 5.35
CA TRP A 147 -10.37 -12.78 6.33
C TRP A 147 -11.02 -11.43 6.65
N HIS A 148 -11.07 -11.10 7.94
CA HIS A 148 -11.60 -9.83 8.44
C HIS A 148 -10.56 -9.14 9.32
N THR A 149 -10.46 -7.82 9.20
CA THR A 149 -9.59 -6.99 10.04
C THR A 149 -9.94 -7.18 11.52
N PRO A 150 -8.99 -7.64 12.37
CA PRO A 150 -9.22 -7.79 13.79
C PRO A 150 -9.53 -6.43 14.44
N ARG A 151 -10.54 -6.40 15.30
CA ARG A 151 -10.98 -5.17 15.98
C ARG A 151 -10.36 -5.07 17.35
N ALA A 152 -9.93 -3.86 17.75
CA ALA A 152 -9.49 -3.61 19.12
C ALA A 152 -10.56 -4.04 20.14
N GLY A 153 -10.14 -4.72 21.20
CA GLY A 153 -11.02 -5.32 22.21
C GLY A 153 -11.75 -6.60 21.75
N GLY A 154 -11.67 -6.98 20.47
CA GLY A 154 -12.25 -8.22 19.96
C GLY A 154 -11.41 -9.45 20.32
N LYS A 155 -11.99 -10.64 20.08
CA LYS A 155 -11.28 -11.93 20.25
C LYS A 155 -10.07 -12.00 19.31
N CYS A 156 -8.96 -12.53 19.83
CA CYS A 156 -7.78 -12.84 19.04
C CYS A 156 -8.10 -13.82 17.89
N PRO A 157 -7.74 -13.48 16.64
CA PRO A 157 -7.85 -14.39 15.51
C PRO A 157 -6.97 -15.63 15.67
N ASP A 158 -7.45 -16.72 15.07
CA ASP A 158 -6.74 -17.99 14.95
C ASP A 158 -6.85 -18.48 13.49
N LEU A 159 -5.72 -18.77 12.86
CA LEU A 159 -5.65 -19.34 11.52
C LEU A 159 -5.83 -20.86 11.50
N ALA A 160 -5.60 -21.54 12.61
CA ALA A 160 -5.74 -22.99 12.71
C ALA A 160 -7.20 -23.44 12.90
N GLY A 161 -8.06 -22.54 13.41
CA GLY A 161 -9.47 -22.81 13.73
C GLY A 161 -9.71 -23.03 15.22
#